data_AF-A0A353BTJ1-F1
#
_entry.id   AF-A0A353BTJ1-F1
#
_cell.length_a   1.000
_cell.length_b   1.000
_cell.length_c   1.000
_cell.angle_alpha   90.00
_cell.angle_beta   90.00
_cell.angle_gamma   90.00
#
_symmetry.space_group_name_H-M   'P 1'
#
loop_
_entity.id
_entity.type
_entity.pdbx_description
1 polymer ?
#
loop_
_entity_poly.entity_id
_entity_poly.type
_entity_poly.pdbx_seq_one_letter_code
_entity_poly.pdbx_strand_id
1 'polypeptide(L)'
;MVYLLKIMLFNTINKFSERLVNKLIFLFAFIIITIVLSLTFISYKIIQNDTVKNLIANDLNNLVLVNKNFEKYFIDIGKYSFPLTNYDNFMNAVVNESGDYTQSIYLENCLKNLISQRKDINSVFLYLPKEKKYYFVEYNNFDLTVKIFYNQDFSKFAWYRKLNSSTTNTYIQPLVTDKENGYSISGRNLFIMYHRILRNISNREPLAVISLCINSVGKNEILNDIPIKHGDHTLLLDEGNRIFYTNIPSY
;
A
#
# COMPACT_ATOMS: atom_id res chain seq x y z
N MET A 1 -10.39 -93.83 -30.38
CA MET A 1 -9.91 -92.62 -31.10
C MET A 1 -10.89 -91.44 -30.98
N VAL A 2 -12.21 -91.64 -31.20
CA VAL A 2 -13.24 -90.56 -31.13
C VAL A 2 -13.40 -89.91 -29.75
N TYR A 3 -13.25 -90.67 -28.66
CA TYR A 3 -13.42 -90.15 -27.28
C TYR A 3 -12.29 -89.20 -26.85
N LEU A 4 -11.05 -89.51 -27.23
CA LEU A 4 -9.87 -88.65 -26.98
C LEU A 4 -9.95 -87.32 -27.74
N LEU A 5 -10.48 -87.35 -28.98
CA LEU A 5 -10.71 -86.15 -29.78
C LEU A 5 -11.74 -85.21 -29.12
N LYS A 6 -12.77 -85.79 -28.51
CA LYS A 6 -13.85 -85.05 -27.83
C LYS A 6 -13.36 -84.36 -26.55
N ILE A 7 -12.50 -85.05 -25.78
CA ILE A 7 -11.86 -84.49 -24.58
C ILE A 7 -10.86 -83.38 -24.94
N MET A 8 -10.06 -83.57 -25.99
CA MET A 8 -9.15 -82.52 -26.48
C MET A 8 -9.91 -81.29 -26.99
N LEU A 9 -10.99 -81.48 -27.76
CA LEU A 9 -11.83 -80.36 -28.22
C LEU A 9 -12.50 -79.62 -27.07
N PHE A 10 -13.05 -80.33 -26.07
CA PHE A 10 -13.67 -79.72 -24.89
C PHE A 10 -12.68 -78.92 -24.04
N ASN A 11 -11.48 -79.47 -23.80
CA ASN A 11 -10.42 -78.74 -23.08
C ASN A 11 -9.91 -77.52 -23.86
N THR A 12 -9.91 -77.57 -25.18
CA THR A 12 -9.50 -76.44 -26.03
C THR A 12 -10.55 -75.34 -25.99
N ILE A 13 -11.84 -75.68 -26.11
CA ILE A 13 -12.97 -74.74 -26.01
C ILE A 13 -13.04 -74.08 -24.63
N ASN A 14 -12.83 -74.84 -23.54
CA ASN A 14 -12.78 -74.26 -22.19
C ASN A 14 -11.61 -73.28 -22.02
N LYS A 15 -10.42 -73.60 -22.54
CA LYS A 15 -9.29 -72.66 -22.54
C LYS A 15 -9.54 -71.40 -23.36
N PHE A 16 -10.26 -71.51 -24.49
CA PHE A 16 -10.67 -70.35 -25.28
C PHE A 16 -11.74 -69.51 -24.56
N SER A 17 -12.70 -70.16 -23.91
CA SER A 17 -13.75 -69.52 -23.11
C SER A 17 -13.17 -68.77 -21.90
N GLU A 18 -12.28 -69.38 -21.12
CA GLU A 18 -11.58 -68.74 -20.00
C GLU A 18 -10.76 -67.52 -20.43
N ARG A 19 -10.06 -67.62 -21.57
CA ARG A 19 -9.34 -66.47 -22.15
C ARG A 19 -10.27 -65.34 -22.58
N LEU A 20 -11.47 -65.66 -23.08
CA LEU A 20 -12.48 -64.68 -23.47
C LEU A 20 -13.08 -63.98 -22.24
N VAL A 21 -13.40 -64.75 -21.19
CA VAL A 21 -13.90 -64.24 -19.91
C VAL A 21 -12.87 -63.31 -19.26
N ASN A 22 -11.59 -63.69 -19.21
CA ASN A 22 -10.54 -62.85 -18.62
C ASN A 22 -10.33 -61.54 -19.40
N LYS A 23 -10.45 -61.56 -20.73
CA LYS A 23 -10.41 -60.34 -21.56
C LYS A 23 -11.62 -59.44 -21.30
N LEU A 24 -12.81 -60.03 -21.12
CA LEU A 24 -14.04 -59.29 -20.82
C LEU A 24 -13.95 -58.61 -19.44
N ILE A 25 -13.46 -59.33 -18.43
CA ILE A 25 -13.23 -58.80 -17.07
C ILE A 25 -12.21 -57.67 -17.12
N PHE A 26 -11.10 -57.85 -17.84
CA PHE A 26 -10.09 -56.80 -17.99
C PHE A 26 -10.64 -55.55 -18.66
N LEU A 27 -11.44 -55.71 -19.72
CA LEU A 27 -12.08 -54.60 -20.42
C LEU A 27 -13.08 -53.87 -19.51
N PHE A 28 -13.90 -54.59 -18.75
CA PHE A 28 -14.81 -53.99 -17.77
C PHE A 28 -14.07 -53.24 -16.66
N ALA A 29 -13.02 -53.85 -16.09
CA ALA A 29 -12.19 -53.21 -15.08
C ALA A 29 -11.52 -51.94 -15.63
N PHE A 30 -11.02 -52.00 -16.86
CA PHE A 30 -10.41 -50.85 -17.54
C PHE A 30 -11.42 -49.71 -17.75
N ILE A 31 -12.65 -50.02 -18.17
CA ILE A 31 -13.72 -49.03 -18.31
C ILE A 31 -14.02 -48.39 -16.95
N ILE A 32 -14.20 -49.19 -15.89
CA ILE A 32 -14.50 -48.68 -14.55
C ILE A 32 -13.37 -47.78 -14.04
N ILE A 33 -12.11 -48.22 -14.15
CA ILE A 33 -10.94 -47.42 -13.74
C ILE A 33 -10.87 -46.11 -14.54
N THR A 34 -11.10 -46.16 -15.84
CA THR A 34 -11.08 -44.98 -16.72
C THR A 34 -12.16 -43.98 -16.31
N ILE A 35 -13.37 -44.45 -16.00
CA ILE A 35 -14.47 -43.59 -15.53
C ILE A 35 -14.09 -42.94 -14.20
N VAL A 36 -13.59 -43.71 -13.23
CA VAL A 36 -13.20 -43.18 -11.91
C VAL A 36 -12.10 -42.12 -12.07
N LEU A 37 -11.03 -42.41 -12.82
CA LEU A 37 -9.94 -41.46 -13.06
C LEU A 37 -10.42 -40.19 -13.76
N SER A 38 -11.30 -40.33 -14.76
CA SER A 38 -11.87 -39.18 -15.48
C SER A 38 -12.71 -38.31 -14.54
N LEU A 39 -13.55 -38.94 -13.71
CA LEU A 39 -14.39 -38.22 -12.74
C LEU A 39 -13.54 -37.50 -11.69
N THR A 40 -12.50 -38.15 -11.17
CA THR A 40 -11.56 -37.54 -10.23
C THR A 40 -10.84 -36.36 -10.86
N PHE A 41 -10.37 -36.50 -12.10
CA PHE A 41 -9.68 -35.43 -12.81
C PHE A 41 -10.59 -34.22 -13.06
N ILE A 42 -11.83 -34.45 -13.52
CA ILE A 42 -12.81 -33.38 -13.75
C ILE A 42 -13.16 -32.69 -12.43
N SER A 43 -13.42 -33.46 -11.37
CA SER A 43 -13.72 -32.94 -10.04
C SER A 43 -12.58 -32.05 -9.52
N TYR A 44 -11.33 -32.52 -9.64
CA TYR A 44 -10.16 -31.73 -9.27
C TYR A 44 -10.08 -30.40 -10.04
N LYS A 45 -10.34 -30.41 -11.35
CA LYS A 45 -10.32 -29.20 -12.18
C LYS A 45 -11.41 -28.19 -11.79
N ILE A 46 -12.60 -28.67 -11.48
CA ILE A 46 -13.70 -27.83 -11.01
C ILE A 46 -13.33 -27.19 -9.67
N ILE A 47 -12.90 -28.00 -8.69
CA ILE A 47 -12.50 -27.52 -7.36
C ILE A 47 -11.36 -26.51 -7.46
N GLN A 48 -10.35 -26.77 -8.29
CA GLN A 48 -9.23 -25.85 -8.51
C GLN A 48 -9.72 -24.50 -9.03
N ASN A 49 -10.56 -24.51 -10.06
CA ASN A 49 -11.08 -23.30 -10.69
C ASN A 49 -11.98 -22.50 -9.73
N ASP A 50 -12.87 -23.17 -9.02
CA ASP A 50 -13.78 -22.52 -8.07
C ASP A 50 -13.02 -21.95 -6.88
N THR A 51 -11.97 -22.65 -6.42
CA THR A 51 -11.07 -22.15 -5.38
C THR A 51 -10.36 -20.88 -5.84
N VAL A 52 -9.77 -20.86 -7.04
CA VAL A 52 -9.10 -19.67 -7.57
C VAL A 52 -10.07 -18.51 -7.72
N LYS A 53 -11.26 -18.73 -8.28
CA LYS A 53 -12.28 -17.69 -8.42
C LYS A 53 -12.73 -17.12 -7.08
N ASN A 54 -12.97 -17.98 -6.09
CA ASN A 54 -13.40 -17.56 -4.76
C ASN A 54 -12.29 -16.80 -4.02
N LEU A 55 -11.03 -17.24 -4.14
CA LEU A 55 -9.88 -16.52 -3.60
C LEU A 55 -9.78 -15.13 -4.23
N ILE A 56 -9.78 -15.04 -5.55
CA ILE A 56 -9.73 -13.75 -6.27
C ILE A 56 -10.89 -12.85 -5.85
N ALA A 57 -12.12 -13.35 -5.82
CA ALA A 57 -13.29 -12.53 -5.48
C ALA A 57 -13.24 -12.02 -4.02
N ASN A 58 -12.86 -12.88 -3.08
CA ASN A 58 -12.74 -12.51 -1.67
C ASN A 58 -11.61 -11.51 -1.44
N ASP A 59 -10.44 -11.76 -2.02
CA ASP A 59 -9.26 -10.92 -1.86
C ASP A 59 -9.48 -9.56 -2.54
N LEU A 60 -10.14 -9.52 -3.70
CA LEU A 60 -10.53 -8.27 -4.36
C LEU A 60 -11.45 -7.42 -3.48
N ASN A 61 -12.47 -8.01 -2.85
CA ASN A 61 -13.38 -7.25 -1.99
C ASN A 61 -12.65 -6.64 -0.79
N ASN A 62 -11.75 -7.42 -0.16
CA ASN A 62 -10.92 -6.93 0.94
C ASN A 62 -9.96 -5.82 0.46
N LEU A 63 -9.31 -5.99 -0.68
CA LEU A 63 -8.42 -4.97 -1.25
C LEU A 63 -9.17 -3.69 -1.63
N VAL A 64 -10.41 -3.78 -2.12
CA VAL A 64 -11.26 -2.60 -2.37
C VAL A 64 -11.57 -1.85 -1.08
N LEU A 65 -11.89 -2.57 0.00
CA LEU A 65 -12.14 -1.95 1.31
C LEU A 65 -10.88 -1.28 1.85
N VAL A 66 -9.74 -1.97 1.78
CA VAL A 66 -8.45 -1.45 2.22
C VAL A 66 -8.04 -0.22 1.40
N ASN A 67 -8.28 -0.23 0.09
CA ASN A 67 -8.02 0.94 -0.76
C ASN A 67 -8.87 2.15 -0.34
N LYS A 68 -10.16 1.93 -0.05
CA LYS A 68 -11.04 2.99 0.48
C LYS A 68 -10.57 3.50 1.84
N ASN A 69 -10.06 2.61 2.70
CA ASN A 69 -9.48 3.00 4.00
C ASN A 69 -8.24 3.88 3.81
N PHE A 70 -7.36 3.54 2.86
CA PHE A 70 -6.21 4.39 2.49
C PHE A 70 -6.63 5.72 1.88
N GLU A 71 -7.61 5.73 0.97
CA GLU A 71 -8.14 6.97 0.39
C GLU A 71 -8.67 7.91 1.47
N LYS A 72 -9.51 7.39 2.38
CA LYS A 72 -10.00 8.13 3.54
C LYS A 72 -8.85 8.63 4.42
N TYR A 73 -7.87 7.79 4.68
CA TYR A 73 -6.70 8.13 5.49
C TYR A 73 -5.90 9.29 4.91
N PHE A 74 -5.63 9.30 3.59
CA PHE A 74 -4.93 10.39 2.91
C PHE A 74 -5.77 11.68 2.86
N ILE A 75 -7.07 11.57 2.64
CA ILE A 75 -8.00 12.71 2.73
C ILE A 75 -7.93 13.33 4.13
N ASP A 76 -7.96 12.50 5.18
CA ASP A 76 -7.92 12.97 6.55
C ASP A 76 -6.56 13.61 6.85
N ILE A 77 -5.42 13.04 6.41
CA ILE A 77 -4.11 13.73 6.50
C ILE A 77 -4.19 15.11 5.85
N GLY A 78 -4.81 15.21 4.68
CA GLY A 78 -5.02 16.49 4.00
C GLY A 78 -5.85 17.50 4.79
N LYS A 79 -6.90 17.06 5.49
CA LYS A 79 -7.70 17.95 6.37
C LYS A 79 -6.90 18.47 7.56
N TYR A 80 -6.09 17.61 8.19
CA TYR A 80 -5.28 17.97 9.37
C TYR A 80 -4.00 18.74 9.03
N SER A 81 -3.53 18.68 7.78
CA SER A 81 -2.33 19.40 7.35
C SER A 81 -2.41 20.92 7.41
N PHE A 82 -3.58 21.49 7.71
CA PHE A 82 -3.73 22.94 7.79
C PHE A 82 -4.85 23.36 8.77
N PRO A 83 -4.62 24.35 9.64
CA PRO A 83 -5.64 24.89 10.53
C PRO A 83 -6.64 25.75 9.74
N LEU A 84 -7.66 25.10 9.18
CA LEU A 84 -8.71 25.74 8.37
C LEU A 84 -9.41 26.92 9.06
N THR A 85 -9.54 26.88 10.39
CA THR A 85 -10.24 27.90 11.17
C THR A 85 -9.48 29.21 11.32
N ASN A 86 -8.16 29.22 11.11
CA ASN A 86 -7.29 30.39 11.31
C ASN A 86 -6.43 30.70 10.08
N TYR A 87 -6.93 30.39 8.87
CA TYR A 87 -6.17 30.55 7.63
C TYR A 87 -5.59 31.96 7.47
N ASP A 88 -6.41 33.00 7.65
CA ASP A 88 -5.97 34.38 7.43
C ASP A 88 -4.89 34.79 8.43
N ASN A 89 -5.04 34.42 9.69
CA ASN A 89 -4.04 34.69 10.73
C ASN A 89 -2.74 33.96 10.46
N PHE A 90 -2.82 32.68 10.03
CA PHE A 90 -1.65 31.90 9.65
C PHE A 90 -0.92 32.51 8.45
N MET A 91 -1.66 32.88 7.40
CA MET A 91 -1.07 33.49 6.21
C MET A 91 -0.49 34.87 6.51
N ASN A 92 -1.14 35.67 7.36
CA ASN A 92 -0.62 36.95 7.81
C ASN A 92 0.68 36.77 8.62
N ALA A 93 0.74 35.76 9.48
CA ALA A 93 1.95 35.43 10.22
C ALA A 93 3.08 34.97 9.29
N VAL A 94 2.78 34.14 8.29
CA VAL A 94 3.76 33.72 7.25
C VAL A 94 4.33 34.92 6.50
N VAL A 95 3.50 35.87 6.08
CA VAL A 95 3.93 37.03 5.29
C VAL A 95 4.77 38.02 6.11
N ASN A 96 4.45 38.19 7.39
CA ASN A 96 5.07 39.18 8.27
C ASN A 96 6.11 38.59 9.23
N GLU A 97 6.46 37.31 9.07
CA GLU A 97 7.33 36.59 9.99
C GLU A 97 8.69 37.29 10.20
N SER A 98 9.29 37.79 9.12
CA SER A 98 10.60 38.44 9.18
C SER A 98 10.60 39.81 9.88
N GLY A 99 9.42 40.44 10.00
CA GLY A 99 9.28 41.80 10.52
C GLY A 99 8.83 41.86 11.98
N ASP A 100 8.27 40.78 12.52
CA ASP A 100 7.64 40.77 13.84
C ASP A 100 7.82 39.42 14.54
N TYR A 101 8.58 39.45 15.64
CA TYR A 101 8.87 38.28 16.47
C TYR A 101 7.60 37.58 17.01
N THR A 102 6.51 38.32 17.21
CA THR A 102 5.24 37.71 17.66
C THR A 102 4.64 36.78 16.61
N GLN A 103 4.87 37.04 15.33
CA GLN A 103 4.43 36.18 14.23
C GLN A 103 5.21 34.87 14.21
N SER A 104 6.52 34.92 14.47
CA SER A 104 7.34 33.71 14.66
C SER A 104 6.79 32.83 15.78
N ILE A 105 6.52 33.41 16.96
CA ILE A 105 5.94 32.67 18.09
C ILE A 105 4.58 32.06 17.73
N TYR A 106 3.74 32.80 16.99
CA TYR A 106 2.46 32.30 16.52
C TYR A 106 2.63 31.07 15.63
N LEU A 107 3.52 31.12 14.64
CA LEU A 107 3.80 29.99 13.75
C LEU A 107 4.33 28.78 14.53
N GLU A 108 5.26 28.99 15.47
CA GLU A 108 5.76 27.93 16.33
C GLU A 108 4.62 27.22 17.10
N ASN A 109 3.73 27.98 17.71
CA ASN A 109 2.57 27.42 18.42
C ASN A 109 1.62 26.68 17.49
N CYS A 110 1.41 27.16 16.26
CA CYS A 110 0.63 26.44 15.25
C CYS A 110 1.24 25.07 14.93
N LEU A 111 2.57 24.97 14.79
CA LEU A 111 3.24 23.69 14.51
C LEU A 111 3.16 22.72 15.68
N LYS A 112 3.33 23.22 16.92
CA LYS A 112 3.15 22.41 18.15
C LYS A 112 1.74 21.86 18.29
N ASN A 113 0.73 22.67 17.93
CA ASN A 113 -0.65 22.22 17.93
C ASN A 113 -0.88 21.16 16.84
N LEU A 114 -0.33 21.37 15.64
CA LEU A 114 -0.53 20.46 14.52
C LEU A 114 0.06 19.06 14.79
N ILE A 115 1.28 18.99 15.34
CA ILE A 115 1.89 17.70 15.68
C ILE A 115 1.12 16.95 16.77
N SER A 116 0.46 17.69 17.67
CA SER A 116 -0.29 17.12 18.79
C SER A 116 -1.69 16.62 18.39
N GLN A 117 -2.19 16.98 17.19
CA GLN A 117 -3.52 16.60 16.73
C GLN A 117 -3.62 15.13 16.31
N ARG A 118 -2.52 14.49 15.91
CA ARG A 118 -2.52 13.10 15.47
C ARG A 118 -1.30 12.34 15.96
N LYS A 119 -1.51 11.09 16.36
CA LYS A 119 -0.47 10.19 16.89
C LYS A 119 0.48 9.65 15.81
N ASP A 120 0.07 9.70 14.55
CA ASP A 120 0.83 9.21 13.42
C ASP A 120 1.75 10.27 12.78
N ILE A 121 1.68 11.53 13.23
CA ILE A 121 2.61 12.58 12.81
C ILE A 121 3.90 12.46 13.64
N ASN A 122 5.00 12.11 12.98
CA ASN A 122 6.33 12.08 13.58
C ASN A 122 6.96 13.47 13.66
N SER A 123 6.78 14.27 12.61
CA SER A 123 7.38 15.61 12.54
C SER A 123 6.58 16.53 11.62
N VAL A 124 6.68 17.84 11.88
CA VAL A 124 6.06 18.90 11.10
C VAL A 124 7.13 19.90 10.68
N PHE A 125 7.10 20.29 9.41
CA PHE A 125 7.98 21.28 8.83
C PHE A 125 7.16 22.42 8.23
N LEU A 126 7.62 23.65 8.43
CA LEU A 126 7.11 24.83 7.74
C LEU A 126 8.26 25.51 7.03
N TYR A 127 8.34 25.34 5.72
CA TYR A 127 9.33 26.01 4.88
C TYR A 127 8.78 27.33 4.36
N LEU A 128 9.59 28.39 4.49
CA LEU A 128 9.34 29.72 3.96
C LEU A 128 10.31 29.98 2.80
N PRO A 129 9.86 29.88 1.53
CA PRO A 129 10.74 29.95 0.37
C PRO A 129 11.45 31.29 0.21
N LYS A 130 10.76 32.40 0.50
CA LYS A 130 11.29 33.77 0.34
C LYS A 130 12.45 34.01 1.33
N GLU A 131 12.33 33.50 2.54
CA GLU A 131 13.29 33.64 3.63
C GLU A 131 14.35 32.53 3.62
N LYS A 132 14.21 31.52 2.74
CA LYS A 132 15.08 30.34 2.65
C LYS A 132 15.34 29.67 4.00
N LYS A 133 14.30 29.54 4.82
CA LYS A 133 14.37 28.89 6.13
C LYS A 133 13.18 27.98 6.38
N TYR A 134 13.34 27.03 7.29
CA TYR A 134 12.22 26.22 7.75
C TYR A 134 12.18 26.08 9.27
N TYR A 135 10.97 26.03 9.80
CA TYR A 135 10.69 25.60 11.17
C TYR A 135 10.49 24.08 11.18
N PHE A 136 10.92 23.45 12.26
CA PHE A 136 10.84 22.02 12.45
C PHE A 136 10.41 21.70 13.88
N VAL A 137 9.39 20.86 13.99
CA VAL A 137 8.94 20.27 15.25
C VAL A 137 8.91 18.77 15.06
N GLU A 138 9.45 18.04 16.03
CA GLU A 138 9.44 16.59 16.08
C GLU A 138 8.72 16.13 17.34
N TYR A 139 8.01 15.02 17.22
CA TYR A 139 7.32 14.42 18.34
C TYR A 139 8.36 13.76 19.25
N ASN A 140 8.63 14.37 20.39
CA ASN A 140 9.49 13.83 21.43
C ASN A 140 8.74 13.85 22.76
N ASN A 141 8.75 12.74 23.50
CA ASN A 141 7.94 12.49 24.70
C ASN A 141 8.16 13.48 25.86
N PHE A 142 9.17 14.35 25.77
CA PHE A 142 9.61 15.21 26.87
C PHE A 142 9.52 16.71 26.61
N ASP A 143 9.62 17.16 25.35
CA ASP A 143 9.50 18.59 25.00
C ASP A 143 9.24 18.81 23.50
N LEU A 144 8.26 19.66 23.16
CA LEU A 144 7.96 20.11 21.80
C LEU A 144 8.71 21.42 21.53
N THR A 145 9.99 21.29 21.21
CA THR A 145 10.83 22.43 20.83
C THR A 145 10.78 22.66 19.32
N VAL A 146 10.61 23.91 18.90
CA VAL A 146 10.70 24.29 17.48
C VAL A 146 12.14 24.67 17.17
N LYS A 147 12.71 24.07 16.12
CA LYS A 147 14.04 24.39 15.61
C LYS A 147 13.91 25.13 14.29
N ILE A 148 14.77 26.11 14.06
CA ILE A 148 14.79 26.90 12.82
C ILE A 148 16.11 26.64 12.10
N PHE A 149 16.01 26.34 10.81
CA PHE A 149 17.15 26.12 9.94
C PHE A 149 17.15 27.14 8.81
N TYR A 150 18.30 27.78 8.59
CA TYR A 150 18.48 28.84 7.60
C TYR A 150 19.26 28.37 6.38
N ASN A 151 19.25 29.19 5.32
CA ASN A 151 19.96 28.97 4.06
C ASN A 151 19.58 27.65 3.36
N GLN A 152 18.29 27.32 3.39
CA GLN A 152 17.74 26.10 2.82
C GLN A 152 17.03 26.39 1.50
N ASP A 153 17.45 25.70 0.45
CA ASP A 153 16.83 25.78 -0.87
C ASP A 153 16.33 24.40 -1.29
N PHE A 154 15.00 24.27 -1.30
CA PHE A 154 14.37 23.02 -1.69
C PHE A 154 14.09 22.89 -3.19
N SER A 155 14.41 23.92 -4.00
CA SER A 155 14.13 23.96 -5.45
C SER A 155 14.78 22.81 -6.22
N LYS A 156 15.90 22.27 -5.69
CA LYS A 156 16.62 21.13 -6.26
C LYS A 156 15.95 19.77 -6.02
N PHE A 157 15.05 19.65 -5.04
CA PHE A 157 14.44 18.35 -4.73
C PHE A 157 13.23 18.05 -5.62
N ALA A 158 13.08 16.77 -5.98
CA ALA A 158 12.03 16.31 -6.87
C ALA A 158 10.63 16.55 -6.29
N TRP A 159 10.45 16.32 -4.99
CA TRP A 159 9.18 16.54 -4.30
C TRP A 159 8.72 18.00 -4.39
N TYR A 160 9.64 18.96 -4.25
CA TYR A 160 9.32 20.38 -4.28
C TYR A 160 8.93 20.85 -5.68
N ARG A 161 9.62 20.36 -6.71
CA ARG A 161 9.24 20.61 -8.12
C ARG A 161 7.86 20.04 -8.43
N LYS A 162 7.58 18.79 -8.02
CA LYS A 162 6.28 18.14 -8.22
C LYS A 162 5.16 18.88 -7.49
N LEU A 163 5.41 19.34 -6.26
CA LEU A 163 4.47 20.16 -5.50
C LEU A 163 4.20 21.51 -6.18
N ASN A 164 5.25 22.15 -6.71
CA ASN A 164 5.11 23.42 -7.44
C ASN A 164 4.30 23.29 -8.73
N SER A 165 4.36 22.13 -9.40
CA SER A 165 3.55 21.84 -10.60
C SER A 165 2.15 21.27 -10.28
N SER A 166 1.87 20.92 -9.02
CA SER A 166 0.63 20.26 -8.63
C SER A 166 -0.58 21.20 -8.71
N THR A 167 -1.68 20.73 -9.30
CA THR A 167 -2.96 21.47 -9.38
C THR A 167 -3.69 21.49 -8.04
N THR A 168 -3.47 20.49 -7.18
CA THR A 168 -4.12 20.36 -5.87
C THR A 168 -3.38 21.11 -4.77
N ASN A 169 -2.23 21.73 -5.08
CA ASN A 169 -1.30 22.31 -4.11
C ASN A 169 -0.82 21.30 -3.04
N THR A 170 -0.88 20.00 -3.37
CA THR A 170 -0.46 18.93 -2.47
C THR A 170 0.38 17.90 -3.20
N TYR A 171 1.22 17.20 -2.47
CA TYR A 171 2.04 16.11 -2.97
C TYR A 171 2.34 15.13 -1.83
N ILE A 172 2.20 13.83 -2.09
CA ILE A 172 2.59 12.78 -1.13
C ILE A 172 3.85 12.11 -1.64
N GLN A 173 4.92 12.22 -0.84
CA GLN A 173 6.20 11.58 -1.09
C GLN A 173 6.24 10.22 -0.39
N PRO A 174 6.43 9.11 -1.13
CA PRO A 174 6.68 7.81 -0.53
C PRO A 174 8.10 7.73 0.02
N LEU A 175 8.27 7.50 1.33
CA LEU A 175 9.60 7.43 1.95
C LEU A 175 10.29 6.08 1.75
N VAL A 176 9.56 5.07 1.26
CA VAL A 176 10.13 3.77 0.88
C VAL A 176 11.08 3.92 -0.31
N THR A 177 10.67 4.68 -1.33
CA THR A 177 11.39 4.83 -2.59
C THR A 177 12.11 6.17 -2.74
N ASP A 178 11.61 7.24 -2.12
CA ASP A 178 12.15 8.60 -2.24
C ASP A 178 12.62 9.10 -0.85
N LYS A 179 13.87 8.77 -0.51
CA LYS A 179 14.48 9.13 0.78
C LYS A 179 15.06 10.54 0.79
N GLU A 180 15.28 11.16 -0.36
CA GLU A 180 15.84 12.50 -0.47
C GLU A 180 14.75 13.56 -0.33
N ASN A 181 14.60 14.10 0.87
CA ASN A 181 13.63 15.16 1.17
C ASN A 181 14.30 16.48 1.58
N GLY A 182 15.61 16.47 1.89
CA GLY A 182 16.36 17.65 2.32
C GLY A 182 16.09 18.08 3.77
N TYR A 183 15.22 17.37 4.48
CA TYR A 183 14.95 17.59 5.89
C TYR A 183 15.77 16.62 6.75
N SER A 184 16.19 17.08 7.93
CA SER A 184 16.78 16.20 8.95
C SER A 184 15.66 15.45 9.67
N ILE A 185 15.29 14.28 9.16
CA ILE A 185 14.24 13.45 9.76
C ILE A 185 14.90 12.38 10.63
N SER A 186 14.60 12.42 11.93
CA SER A 186 14.86 11.32 12.86
C SER A 186 13.57 10.52 13.07
N GLY A 187 13.69 9.21 13.23
CA GLY A 187 12.54 8.33 13.43
C GLY A 187 12.71 6.98 12.76
N ARG A 188 12.23 5.94 13.44
CA ARG A 188 12.10 4.60 12.85
C ARG A 188 10.66 4.46 12.33
N ASN A 189 10.48 3.65 11.29
CA ASN A 189 9.17 3.30 10.73
C ASN A 189 8.40 4.46 10.08
N LEU A 190 9.09 5.34 9.35
CA LEU A 190 8.45 6.38 8.55
C LEU A 190 7.74 5.77 7.34
N PHE A 191 6.60 6.34 6.94
CA PHE A 191 5.78 5.84 5.84
C PHE A 191 5.78 6.81 4.65
N ILE A 192 5.32 8.03 4.88
CA ILE A 192 5.21 9.06 3.84
C ILE A 192 5.58 10.43 4.38
N MET A 193 5.88 11.34 3.46
CA MET A 193 5.74 12.77 3.72
C MET A 193 4.58 13.34 2.92
N TYR A 194 3.70 14.06 3.60
CA TYR A 194 2.64 14.82 2.97
C TYR A 194 3.07 16.28 2.89
N HIS A 195 3.05 16.86 1.70
CA HIS A 195 3.41 18.26 1.47
C HIS A 195 2.21 19.05 0.97
N ARG A 196 2.02 20.26 1.49
CA ARG A 196 1.04 21.23 1.02
C ARG A 196 1.72 22.58 0.81
N ILE A 197 1.51 23.16 -0.36
CA ILE A 197 1.98 24.49 -0.69
C ILE A 197 0.88 25.52 -0.45
N LEU A 198 1.26 26.63 0.16
CA LEU A 198 0.43 27.79 0.44
C LEU A 198 0.88 28.90 -0.50
N ARG A 199 -0.03 29.36 -1.34
CA ARG A 199 0.27 30.33 -2.39
C ARG A 199 -0.40 31.66 -2.09
N ASN A 200 0.25 32.72 -2.54
CA ASN A 200 -0.40 34.01 -2.63
C ASN A 200 -1.53 33.94 -3.68
N ILE A 201 -2.70 34.47 -3.34
CA ILE A 201 -3.90 34.42 -4.18
C ILE A 201 -3.70 35.24 -5.47
N SER A 202 -3.01 36.38 -5.38
CA SER A 202 -2.87 37.33 -6.47
C SER A 202 -1.87 36.88 -7.54
N ASN A 203 -0.71 36.36 -7.15
CA ASN A 203 0.38 36.01 -8.10
C ASN A 203 0.69 34.52 -8.16
N ARG A 204 0.02 33.68 -7.36
CA ARG A 204 0.24 32.22 -7.24
C ARG A 204 1.65 31.81 -6.80
N GLU A 205 2.47 32.74 -6.33
CA GLU A 205 3.80 32.43 -5.82
C GLU A 205 3.72 31.65 -4.50
N PRO A 206 4.64 30.71 -4.26
CA PRO A 206 4.70 29.94 -3.02
C PRO A 206 5.13 30.83 -1.85
N LEU A 207 4.24 30.99 -0.86
CA LEU A 207 4.51 31.73 0.37
C LEU A 207 5.07 30.81 1.46
N ALA A 208 4.54 29.59 1.55
CA ALA A 208 4.98 28.61 2.52
C ALA A 208 4.70 27.18 2.04
N VAL A 209 5.42 26.22 2.60
CA VAL A 209 5.15 24.79 2.42
C VAL A 209 5.09 24.12 3.78
N ILE A 210 3.96 23.47 4.07
CA ILE A 210 3.80 22.60 5.22
C ILE A 210 4.11 21.18 4.79
N SER A 211 5.04 20.52 5.48
CA SER A 211 5.35 19.12 5.28
C SER A 211 5.11 18.33 6.57
N LEU A 212 4.35 17.24 6.49
CA LEU A 212 4.11 16.32 7.59
C LEU A 212 4.87 15.03 7.33
N CYS A 213 5.72 14.62 8.26
CA CYS A 213 6.32 13.30 8.25
C CYS A 213 5.42 12.34 9.03
N ILE A 214 4.91 11.31 8.34
CA ILE A 214 3.94 10.36 8.89
C ILE A 214 4.64 9.03 9.16
N ASN A 215 4.42 8.48 10.36
CA ASN A 215 4.92 7.16 10.74
C ASN A 215 4.02 6.02 10.21
N SER A 216 4.43 4.78 10.45
CA SER A 216 3.73 3.60 9.94
C SER A 216 2.50 3.18 10.75
N VAL A 217 2.13 3.87 11.84
CA VAL A 217 1.03 3.42 12.72
C VAL A 217 -0.29 3.32 11.97
N GLY A 218 -0.74 4.42 11.34
CA GLY A 218 -2.00 4.42 10.59
C GLY A 218 -2.01 3.46 9.40
N LYS A 219 -0.88 3.35 8.69
CA LYS A 219 -0.71 2.36 7.61
C LYS A 219 -0.85 0.93 8.13
N ASN A 220 -0.21 0.59 9.26
CA ASN A 220 -0.25 -0.75 9.83
C ASN A 220 -1.67 -1.10 10.30
N GLU A 221 -2.40 -0.15 10.89
CA GLU A 221 -3.81 -0.34 11.27
C GLU A 221 -4.67 -0.71 10.05
N ILE A 222 -4.49 -0.03 8.92
CA ILE A 222 -5.23 -0.31 7.68
C ILE A 222 -4.82 -1.66 7.06
N LEU A 223 -3.53 -2.01 7.10
CA LEU A 223 -3.01 -3.25 6.52
C LEU A 223 -3.37 -4.50 7.31
N ASN A 224 -3.66 -4.37 8.62
CA ASN A 224 -4.11 -5.50 9.44
C ASN A 224 -5.43 -6.10 8.94
N ASP A 225 -6.21 -5.35 8.16
CA ASP A 225 -7.45 -5.84 7.54
C ASP A 225 -7.21 -6.77 6.33
N ILE A 226 -5.96 -6.88 5.86
CA ILE A 226 -5.60 -7.81 4.77
C ILE A 226 -5.25 -9.18 5.36
N PRO A 227 -6.00 -10.26 5.03
CA PRO A 227 -5.66 -11.62 5.44
C PRO A 227 -4.51 -12.17 4.58
N ILE A 228 -3.27 -11.77 4.88
CA ILE A 228 -2.07 -12.24 4.17
C ILE A 228 -1.81 -13.72 4.51
N LYS A 229 -1.87 -14.61 3.52
CA LYS A 229 -1.48 -16.02 3.67
C LYS A 229 -0.03 -16.23 3.27
N HIS A 230 0.48 -17.42 3.56
CA HIS A 230 1.85 -17.78 3.18
C HIS A 230 2.02 -17.72 1.65
N GLY A 231 2.91 -16.86 1.18
CA GLY A 231 3.17 -16.62 -0.24
C GLY A 231 2.46 -15.40 -0.83
N ASP A 232 1.57 -14.75 -0.07
CA ASP A 232 0.87 -13.54 -0.52
C ASP A 232 1.75 -12.30 -0.31
N HIS A 233 1.75 -11.43 -1.31
CA HIS A 233 2.46 -10.16 -1.29
C HIS A 233 1.53 -9.00 -1.57
N THR A 234 1.70 -7.92 -0.80
CA THR A 234 0.88 -6.72 -0.89
C THR A 234 1.75 -5.54 -1.26
N LEU A 235 1.30 -4.80 -2.26
CA LEU A 235 1.92 -3.56 -2.71
C LEU A 235 0.89 -2.43 -2.62
N LEU A 236 1.32 -1.28 -2.10
CA LEU A 236 0.59 -0.02 -2.25
C LEU A 236 1.33 0.83 -3.27
N LEU A 237 0.66 1.15 -4.37
CA LEU A 237 1.20 1.90 -5.48
C LEU A 237 0.36 3.17 -5.70
N ASP A 238 0.98 4.20 -6.26
CA ASP A 238 0.24 5.30 -6.86
C ASP A 238 -0.03 5.06 -8.36
N GLU A 239 -0.70 6.02 -9.00
CA GLU A 239 -1.00 5.99 -10.44
C GLU A 239 0.26 5.90 -11.33
N GLY A 240 1.42 6.31 -10.81
CA GLY A 240 2.72 6.23 -11.49
C GLY A 240 3.53 4.98 -11.16
N ASN A 241 2.91 3.96 -10.54
CA ASN A 241 3.55 2.73 -10.07
C ASN A 241 4.67 2.95 -9.04
N ARG A 242 4.65 4.05 -8.29
CA ARG A 242 5.61 4.31 -7.21
C ARG A 242 5.18 3.56 -5.96
N ILE A 243 6.14 2.87 -5.34
CA ILE A 243 5.86 2.03 -4.17
C ILE A 243 5.79 2.91 -2.92
N PHE A 244 4.63 2.87 -2.27
CA PHE A 244 4.37 3.44 -0.95
C PHE A 244 4.56 2.41 0.16
N TYR A 245 4.26 1.14 -0.13
CA TYR A 245 4.43 0.03 0.80
C TYR A 245 4.66 -1.28 0.06
N THR A 246 5.49 -2.14 0.64
CA THR A 246 5.65 -3.54 0.24
C THR A 246 5.95 -4.40 1.47
N ASN A 247 5.44 -5.64 1.49
CA ASN A 247 5.83 -6.66 2.46
C ASN A 247 6.95 -7.58 1.94
N ILE A 248 7.50 -7.29 0.75
CA ILE A 248 8.56 -8.08 0.12
C ILE A 248 9.92 -7.66 0.71
N PRO A 249 10.73 -8.59 1.25
CA PRO A 249 11.99 -8.26 1.94
C PRO A 249 13.11 -7.68 1.06
N SER A 250 12.97 -7.74 -0.28
CA SER A 250 14.03 -7.47 -1.26
C SER A 250 13.92 -6.10 -1.97
N TYR A 251 13.17 -5.15 -1.40
CA TYR A 251 13.11 -3.75 -1.82
C TYR A 251 13.62 -2.81 -0.73
#